data_AF-A0A7J4SJS9-F1
#
_entry.id   AF-A0A7J4SJS9-F1
#
_cell.length_a   1.000
_cell.length_b   1.000
_cell.length_c   1.000
_cell.angle_alpha   90.00
_cell.angle_beta   90.00
_cell.angle_gamma   90.00
#
_symmetry.space_group_name_H-M   'P 1'
#
loop_
_entity.id
_entity.type
_entity.pdbx_description
1 polymer ?
#
loop_
_entity_poly.entity_id
_entity_poly.type
_entity_poly.pdbx_seq_one_letter_code
_entity_poly.pdbx_strand_id
1 'polypeptide(L)'
;MSKFLTYSLALIFLLQALSVVQAQNEDEQQNIVEVANGTGSHDVLVAALTHVGLDQTLIGDGPFTVFAPTDQAFEDAGVNLDDYDTDSENETLRNILLYHVISGAAVEASDVTDGMTADAANGDSLVFAVDGENVSVGDAAVTTADVEASNGIIHVIDKILIPPAEEPVSEEITDDCDVTIGIDDSGYAYDKDSVNINVGDTVCWKWTESDMPHNVAEIAEIGSNERLAGGVYSGAAEETVDFSYTFTENTTFYYACEPHITMGMKGEVIVGTGIDANKAESNRGESESTPGFIATASIAALIGAAAFISKRD
;
A
#
# COMPACT_ATOMS: atom_id res chain seq x y z
N MET A 1 -53.81 -47.79 -39.57
CA MET A 1 -52.51 -47.77 -38.87
C MET A 1 -51.88 -46.38 -38.73
N SER A 2 -52.38 -45.30 -39.35
CA SER A 2 -51.72 -43.97 -39.29
C SER A 2 -52.18 -43.02 -38.17
N LYS A 3 -53.34 -43.26 -37.54
CA LYS A 3 -53.86 -42.40 -36.45
C LYS A 3 -53.32 -42.78 -35.06
N PHE A 4 -53.01 -44.05 -34.83
CA PHE A 4 -52.43 -44.49 -33.55
C PHE A 4 -50.96 -44.10 -33.39
N LEU A 5 -50.21 -44.02 -34.49
CA LEU A 5 -48.80 -43.61 -34.46
C LEU A 5 -48.63 -42.09 -34.20
N THR A 6 -49.60 -41.29 -34.62
CA THR A 6 -49.62 -39.83 -34.41
C THR A 6 -49.97 -39.44 -32.98
N TYR A 7 -50.87 -40.16 -32.31
CA TYR A 7 -51.14 -39.94 -30.88
C TYR A 7 -49.99 -40.39 -29.97
N SER A 8 -49.24 -41.43 -30.36
CA SER A 8 -48.10 -41.92 -29.57
C SER A 8 -46.87 -41.00 -29.63
N LEU A 9 -46.65 -40.31 -30.75
CA LEU A 9 -45.57 -39.31 -30.89
C LEU A 9 -45.88 -38.00 -30.13
N ALA A 10 -47.14 -37.55 -30.15
CA ALA A 10 -47.56 -36.33 -29.47
C ALA A 10 -47.52 -36.45 -27.94
N LEU A 11 -47.80 -37.63 -27.39
CA LEU A 11 -47.75 -37.88 -25.95
C LEU A 11 -46.31 -37.94 -25.41
N ILE A 12 -45.36 -38.46 -26.21
CA ILE A 12 -43.93 -38.47 -25.86
C ILE A 12 -43.35 -37.05 -25.91
N PHE A 13 -43.75 -36.22 -26.89
CA PHE A 13 -43.35 -34.81 -26.94
C PHE A 13 -43.90 -33.98 -25.77
N LEU A 14 -45.13 -34.27 -25.31
CA LEU A 14 -45.73 -33.62 -24.14
C LEU A 14 -45.06 -34.06 -22.82
N LEU A 15 -44.59 -35.31 -22.73
CA LEU A 15 -43.82 -35.81 -21.58
C LEU A 15 -42.38 -35.26 -21.53
N GLN A 16 -41.76 -35.05 -22.70
CA GLN A 16 -40.44 -34.39 -22.80
C GLN A 16 -40.52 -32.89 -22.52
N ALA A 17 -41.64 -32.23 -22.82
CA ALA A 17 -41.86 -30.83 -22.45
C ALA A 17 -42.10 -30.64 -20.94
N LEU A 18 -42.65 -31.64 -20.24
CA LEU A 18 -42.80 -31.60 -18.78
C LEU A 18 -41.47 -31.81 -18.04
N SER A 19 -40.47 -32.43 -18.69
CA SER A 19 -39.11 -32.58 -18.14
C SER A 19 -38.24 -31.34 -18.42
N VAL A 20 -38.52 -30.57 -19.47
CA VAL A 20 -37.79 -29.33 -19.81
C VAL A 20 -38.23 -28.13 -18.97
N VAL A 21 -39.45 -28.13 -18.42
CA VAL A 21 -39.90 -27.08 -17.47
C VAL A 21 -39.34 -27.30 -16.05
N GLN A 22 -38.75 -28.46 -15.75
CA GLN A 22 -38.11 -28.74 -14.46
C GLN A 22 -36.59 -28.58 -14.46
N ALA A 23 -36.00 -28.01 -15.52
CA ALA A 23 -34.55 -27.86 -15.67
C ALA A 23 -34.08 -26.39 -15.80
N GLN A 24 -34.88 -25.42 -15.34
CA GLN A 24 -34.50 -23.98 -15.35
C GLN A 24 -34.68 -23.29 -13.99
N ASN A 25 -34.90 -24.04 -12.91
CA ASN A 25 -34.66 -23.56 -11.55
C ASN A 25 -33.50 -24.37 -10.98
N GLU A 26 -32.35 -24.31 -11.65
CA GLU A 26 -31.11 -24.32 -10.87
C GLU A 26 -31.18 -23.00 -10.09
N ASP A 27 -31.30 -23.13 -8.77
CA ASP A 27 -31.20 -22.02 -7.83
C ASP A 27 -29.95 -21.23 -8.23
N GLU A 28 -30.08 -20.12 -8.95
CA GLU A 28 -28.99 -19.14 -9.01
C GLU A 28 -28.91 -18.62 -7.59
N GLN A 29 -28.13 -19.32 -6.78
CA GLN A 29 -27.90 -18.98 -5.39
C GLN A 29 -27.45 -17.52 -5.39
N GLN A 30 -28.21 -16.68 -4.70
CA GLN A 30 -28.00 -15.24 -4.70
C GLN A 30 -26.60 -14.94 -4.15
N ASN A 31 -25.90 -13.96 -4.73
CA ASN A 31 -24.62 -13.53 -4.18
C ASN A 31 -24.83 -12.80 -2.85
N ILE A 32 -23.75 -12.54 -2.11
CA ILE A 32 -23.83 -11.92 -0.78
C ILE A 32 -24.63 -10.61 -0.76
N VAL A 33 -24.44 -9.74 -1.75
CA VAL A 33 -25.15 -8.46 -1.82
C VAL A 33 -26.64 -8.67 -2.06
N GLU A 34 -27.00 -9.62 -2.92
CA GLU A 34 -28.40 -9.99 -3.19
C GLU A 34 -29.08 -10.63 -1.99
N VAL A 35 -28.39 -11.53 -1.28
CA VAL A 35 -28.89 -12.16 -0.06
C VAL A 35 -29.12 -11.11 1.02
N ALA A 36 -28.15 -10.21 1.27
CA ALA A 36 -28.27 -9.14 2.25
C ALA A 36 -29.49 -8.23 1.94
N ASN A 37 -29.63 -7.81 0.69
CA ASN A 37 -30.76 -7.00 0.22
C ASN A 37 -32.12 -7.72 0.36
N GLY A 38 -32.14 -9.05 0.28
CA GLY A 38 -33.34 -9.88 0.42
C GLY A 38 -33.86 -10.03 1.86
N THR A 39 -33.05 -9.71 2.87
CA THR A 39 -33.42 -9.88 4.28
C THR A 39 -34.29 -8.75 4.84
N GLY A 40 -34.24 -7.55 4.25
CA GLY A 40 -34.94 -6.35 4.74
C GLY A 40 -34.44 -5.82 6.08
N SER A 41 -33.21 -6.16 6.49
CA SER A 41 -32.58 -5.68 7.73
C SER A 41 -31.13 -5.25 7.53
N HIS A 42 -30.71 -5.06 6.29
CA HIS A 42 -29.35 -4.66 5.89
C HIS A 42 -29.39 -3.52 4.85
N ASP A 43 -30.46 -2.72 4.84
CA ASP A 43 -30.64 -1.63 3.88
C ASP A 43 -29.52 -0.59 4.03
N VAL A 44 -29.10 -0.30 5.27
CA VAL A 44 -27.99 0.63 5.57
C VAL A 44 -26.65 0.07 5.13
N LEU A 45 -26.41 -1.23 5.33
CA LEU A 45 -25.17 -1.90 4.89
C LEU A 45 -25.03 -1.85 3.37
N VAL A 46 -26.10 -2.17 2.63
CA VAL A 46 -26.11 -2.13 1.16
C VAL A 46 -25.93 -0.70 0.65
N ALA A 47 -26.54 0.29 1.30
CA ALA A 47 -26.33 1.70 1.00
C ALA A 47 -24.86 2.12 1.24
N ALA A 48 -24.25 1.71 2.35
CA ALA A 48 -22.86 2.01 2.67
C ALA A 48 -21.89 1.40 1.64
N LEU A 49 -22.07 0.14 1.26
CA LEU A 49 -21.27 -0.53 0.23
C LEU A 49 -21.36 0.19 -1.13
N THR A 50 -22.56 0.64 -1.48
CA THR A 50 -22.81 1.40 -2.73
C THR A 50 -22.15 2.78 -2.66
N HIS A 51 -22.21 3.46 -1.51
CA HIS A 51 -21.65 4.79 -1.29
C HIS A 51 -20.15 4.83 -1.53
N VAL A 52 -19.42 3.79 -1.09
CA VAL A 52 -17.96 3.71 -1.24
C VAL A 52 -17.46 2.84 -2.41
N GLY A 53 -18.37 2.28 -3.21
CA GLY A 53 -18.05 1.47 -4.39
C GLY A 53 -17.43 0.10 -4.08
N LEU A 54 -17.80 -0.53 -2.95
CA LEU A 54 -17.36 -1.88 -2.58
C LEU A 54 -18.33 -2.99 -3.03
N ASP A 55 -19.48 -2.62 -3.59
CA ASP A 55 -20.46 -3.52 -4.19
C ASP A 55 -19.81 -4.47 -5.21
N GLN A 56 -18.96 -3.95 -6.10
CA GLN A 56 -18.27 -4.75 -7.10
C GLN A 56 -17.27 -5.74 -6.51
N THR A 57 -16.64 -5.39 -5.38
CA THR A 57 -15.70 -6.27 -4.67
C THR A 57 -16.42 -7.48 -4.10
N LEU A 58 -17.60 -7.27 -3.49
CA LEU A 58 -18.40 -8.34 -2.88
C LEU A 58 -19.27 -9.13 -3.86
N ILE A 59 -19.33 -8.72 -5.13
CA ILE A 59 -19.92 -9.50 -6.24
C ILE A 59 -18.90 -10.48 -6.85
N GLY A 60 -17.61 -10.33 -6.56
CA GLY A 60 -16.54 -11.18 -7.11
C GLY A 60 -16.68 -12.67 -6.77
N ASP A 61 -15.83 -13.50 -7.39
CA ASP A 61 -15.90 -14.97 -7.39
C ASP A 61 -15.78 -15.64 -5.99
N GLY A 62 -15.41 -14.89 -4.94
CA GLY A 62 -15.29 -15.40 -3.58
C GLY A 62 -14.24 -16.51 -3.42
N PRO A 63 -14.32 -17.34 -2.36
CA PRO A 63 -15.32 -17.28 -1.30
C PRO A 63 -15.07 -16.11 -0.34
N PHE A 64 -16.14 -15.48 0.13
CA PHE A 64 -16.10 -14.47 1.19
C PHE A 64 -16.81 -14.98 2.45
N THR A 65 -16.40 -14.47 3.61
CA THR A 65 -17.22 -14.52 4.83
C THR A 65 -17.54 -13.09 5.23
N VAL A 66 -18.82 -12.73 5.27
CA VAL A 66 -19.25 -11.35 5.57
C VAL A 66 -20.01 -11.33 6.88
N PHE A 67 -19.51 -10.55 7.83
CA PHE A 67 -20.21 -10.25 9.07
C PHE A 67 -21.12 -9.05 8.83
N ALA A 68 -22.41 -9.30 8.59
CA ALA A 68 -23.36 -8.29 8.17
C ALA A 68 -24.08 -7.66 9.38
N PRO A 69 -23.77 -6.41 9.77
CA PRO A 69 -24.50 -5.72 10.81
C PRO A 69 -25.92 -5.37 10.36
N THR A 70 -26.87 -5.58 11.27
CA THR A 70 -28.28 -5.19 11.03
C THR A 70 -28.44 -3.67 10.99
N ASP A 71 -29.55 -3.19 10.41
CA ASP A 71 -29.88 -1.76 10.42
C ASP A 71 -29.95 -1.19 11.85
N GLN A 72 -30.42 -1.99 12.83
CA GLN A 72 -30.41 -1.61 14.24
C GLN A 72 -28.98 -1.41 14.78
N ALA A 73 -28.01 -2.21 14.32
CA ALA A 73 -26.61 -2.04 14.72
C ALA A 73 -26.04 -0.70 14.22
N PHE A 74 -26.44 -0.24 13.04
CA PHE A 74 -26.09 1.10 12.54
C PHE A 74 -26.76 2.21 13.33
N GLU A 75 -28.05 2.06 13.65
CA GLU A 75 -28.77 3.01 14.50
C GLU A 75 -28.13 3.13 15.89
N ASP A 76 -27.80 2.01 16.52
CA ASP A 76 -27.21 1.95 17.87
C ASP A 76 -25.79 2.54 17.89
N ALA A 77 -25.04 2.39 16.79
CA ALA A 77 -23.73 3.01 16.61
C ALA A 77 -23.81 4.52 16.30
N GLY A 78 -24.99 5.04 15.95
CA GLY A 78 -25.19 6.45 15.57
C GLY A 78 -24.50 6.82 14.26
N VAL A 79 -24.31 5.86 13.35
CA VAL A 79 -23.65 6.08 12.07
C VAL A 79 -24.61 6.76 11.09
N ASN A 80 -24.19 7.88 10.52
CA ASN A 80 -24.89 8.56 9.44
C ASN A 80 -24.01 8.61 8.20
N LEU A 81 -24.48 8.05 7.08
CA LEU A 81 -23.71 8.02 5.83
C LEU A 81 -23.49 9.42 5.23
N ASP A 82 -24.35 10.39 5.55
CA ASP A 82 -24.18 11.78 5.11
C ASP A 82 -22.96 12.45 5.76
N ASP A 83 -22.42 11.88 6.85
CA ASP A 83 -21.20 12.38 7.52
C ASP A 83 -19.92 11.94 6.78
N TYR A 84 -20.04 11.15 5.71
CA TYR A 84 -18.92 10.65 4.91
C TYR A 84 -18.91 11.32 3.52
N ASP A 85 -18.60 12.62 3.48
CA ASP A 85 -18.69 13.44 2.26
C ASP A 85 -17.33 13.83 1.66
N THR A 86 -16.24 13.60 2.39
CA THR A 86 -14.86 13.77 1.91
C THR A 86 -14.18 12.47 1.49
N ASP A 87 -13.11 12.55 0.70
CA ASP A 87 -12.33 11.37 0.30
C ASP A 87 -11.74 10.63 1.52
N SER A 88 -11.30 11.37 2.54
CA SER A 88 -10.72 10.81 3.77
C SER A 88 -11.74 10.06 4.61
N GLU A 89 -12.94 10.61 4.76
CA GLU A 89 -14.03 9.93 5.47
C GLU A 89 -14.46 8.69 4.68
N ASN A 90 -14.60 8.79 3.35
CA ASN A 90 -14.93 7.64 2.52
C ASN A 90 -13.88 6.51 2.59
N GLU A 91 -12.60 6.84 2.75
CA GLU A 91 -11.56 5.84 3.01
C GLU A 91 -11.74 5.16 4.37
N THR A 92 -12.09 5.95 5.40
CA THR A 92 -12.41 5.42 6.73
C THR A 92 -13.59 4.44 6.66
N LEU A 93 -14.65 4.80 5.92
CA LEU A 93 -15.81 3.94 5.73
C LEU A 93 -15.46 2.67 4.94
N ARG A 94 -14.61 2.76 3.90
CA ARG A 94 -14.08 1.57 3.20
C ARG A 94 -13.34 0.65 4.16
N ASN A 95 -12.45 1.19 4.99
CA ASN A 95 -11.68 0.42 5.96
C ASN A 95 -12.60 -0.33 6.93
N ILE A 96 -13.60 0.36 7.49
CA ILE A 96 -14.62 -0.24 8.37
C ILE A 96 -15.38 -1.37 7.65
N LEU A 97 -15.85 -1.13 6.42
CA LEU A 97 -16.64 -2.13 5.69
C LEU A 97 -15.79 -3.36 5.32
N LEU A 98 -14.53 -3.18 4.94
CA LEU A 98 -13.61 -4.28 4.64
C LEU A 98 -13.22 -5.08 5.88
N TYR A 99 -13.24 -4.47 7.07
CA TYR A 99 -13.02 -5.19 8.34
C TYR A 99 -14.12 -6.22 8.64
N HIS A 100 -15.31 -6.06 8.05
CA HIS A 100 -16.40 -7.03 8.18
C HIS A 100 -16.27 -8.24 7.23
N VAL A 101 -15.22 -8.30 6.42
CA VAL A 101 -15.10 -9.27 5.33
C VAL A 101 -13.84 -10.11 5.50
N ILE A 102 -13.95 -11.43 5.47
CA ILE A 102 -12.81 -12.32 5.25
C ILE A 102 -12.83 -12.72 3.78
N SER A 103 -11.69 -12.54 3.09
CA SER A 103 -11.55 -12.89 1.67
C SER A 103 -10.82 -14.21 1.49
N GLY A 104 -11.26 -15.02 0.53
CA GLY A 104 -10.62 -16.30 0.19
C GLY A 104 -10.96 -17.46 1.13
N ALA A 105 -11.89 -17.26 2.07
CA ALA A 105 -12.39 -18.29 2.97
C ALA A 105 -13.89 -18.11 3.25
N ALA A 106 -14.62 -19.22 3.24
CA ALA A 106 -15.97 -19.34 3.78
C ALA A 106 -15.84 -20.02 5.15
N VAL A 107 -15.90 -19.23 6.23
CA VAL A 107 -15.74 -19.69 7.60
C VAL A 107 -17.12 -19.94 8.17
N GLU A 108 -17.47 -21.20 8.37
CA GLU A 108 -18.70 -21.58 9.07
C GLU A 108 -18.56 -21.33 10.57
N ALA A 109 -19.68 -21.08 11.27
CA ALA A 109 -19.66 -20.95 12.72
C ALA A 109 -19.18 -22.23 13.43
N SER A 110 -19.31 -23.39 12.78
CA SER A 110 -18.82 -24.67 13.30
C SER A 110 -17.30 -24.82 13.27
N ASP A 111 -16.61 -24.04 12.42
CA ASP A 111 -15.15 -24.03 12.31
C ASP A 111 -14.49 -23.05 13.29
N VAL A 112 -15.29 -22.17 13.92
CA VAL A 112 -14.82 -21.16 14.86
C VAL A 112 -14.54 -21.78 16.22
N THR A 113 -13.38 -21.46 16.78
CA THR A 113 -12.99 -21.86 18.15
C THR A 113 -12.69 -20.62 19.01
N ASP A 114 -12.82 -20.76 20.33
CA ASP A 114 -12.56 -19.66 21.25
C ASP A 114 -11.11 -19.15 21.13
N GLY A 115 -10.94 -17.85 20.92
CA GLY A 115 -9.65 -17.20 20.70
C GLY A 115 -9.06 -17.41 19.30
N MET A 116 -9.82 -17.98 18.35
CA MET A 116 -9.42 -18.05 16.95
C MET A 116 -9.27 -16.63 16.38
N THR A 117 -8.33 -16.48 15.44
CA THR A 117 -8.14 -15.23 14.69
C THR A 117 -8.24 -15.49 13.19
N ALA A 118 -8.74 -14.51 12.44
CA ALA A 118 -8.74 -14.51 10.98
C ALA A 118 -8.41 -13.12 10.44
N ASP A 119 -7.78 -13.07 9.27
CA ASP A 119 -7.44 -11.80 8.62
C ASP A 119 -8.67 -11.27 7.87
N ALA A 120 -9.04 -10.02 8.17
CA ALA A 120 -10.07 -9.30 7.43
C ALA A 120 -9.50 -8.72 6.12
N ALA A 121 -10.39 -8.30 5.21
CA ALA A 121 -10.03 -7.80 3.89
C ALA A 121 -9.34 -6.43 3.94
N ASN A 122 -9.45 -5.71 5.07
CA ASN A 122 -8.68 -4.50 5.31
C ASN A 122 -7.24 -4.77 5.82
N GLY A 123 -6.92 -6.03 6.16
CA GLY A 123 -5.62 -6.45 6.69
C GLY A 123 -5.55 -6.58 8.22
N ASP A 124 -6.57 -6.12 8.95
CA ASP A 124 -6.63 -6.29 10.40
C ASP A 124 -7.09 -7.68 10.82
N SER A 125 -6.83 -8.05 12.08
CA SER A 125 -7.18 -9.36 12.61
C SER A 125 -8.52 -9.33 13.36
N LEU A 126 -9.46 -10.17 12.91
CA LEU A 126 -10.70 -10.47 13.62
C LEU A 126 -10.41 -11.52 14.69
N VAL A 127 -10.89 -11.27 15.91
CA VAL A 127 -10.79 -12.20 17.03
C VAL A 127 -12.16 -12.78 17.33
N PHE A 128 -12.24 -14.10 17.41
CA PHE A 128 -13.47 -14.82 17.73
C PHE A 128 -13.49 -15.28 19.18
N ALA A 129 -14.67 -15.24 19.78
CA ALA A 129 -14.93 -15.83 21.09
C ALA A 129 -16.13 -16.77 21.01
N VAL A 130 -16.08 -17.86 21.79
CA VAL A 130 -17.14 -18.87 21.82
C VAL A 130 -17.54 -19.12 23.27
N ASP A 131 -18.78 -18.78 23.62
CA ASP A 131 -19.38 -19.07 24.93
C ASP A 131 -20.58 -20.02 24.78
N GLY A 132 -20.31 -21.31 24.94
CA GLY A 132 -21.30 -22.37 24.75
C GLY A 132 -21.67 -22.53 23.28
N GLU A 133 -22.91 -22.16 22.94
CA GLU A 133 -23.42 -22.16 21.56
C GLU A 133 -23.36 -20.76 20.91
N ASN A 134 -22.92 -19.73 21.65
CA ASN A 134 -22.85 -18.36 21.15
C ASN A 134 -21.46 -18.07 20.59
N VAL A 135 -21.43 -17.53 19.38
CA VAL A 135 -20.21 -17.05 18.70
C VAL A 135 -20.25 -15.52 18.64
N SER A 136 -19.12 -14.90 18.90
CA SER A 136 -18.93 -13.46 18.70
C SER A 136 -17.62 -13.19 17.95
N VAL A 137 -17.61 -12.10 17.20
CA VAL A 137 -16.44 -11.55 16.53
C VAL A 137 -16.19 -10.15 17.08
N GLY A 138 -15.02 -9.93 17.68
CA GLY A 138 -14.76 -8.78 18.54
C GLY A 138 -15.82 -8.67 19.65
N ASP A 139 -16.46 -7.51 19.74
CA ASP A 139 -17.56 -7.24 20.70
C ASP A 139 -18.97 -7.49 20.10
N ALA A 140 -19.06 -7.94 18.85
CA ALA A 140 -20.34 -8.17 18.15
C ALA A 140 -20.76 -9.65 18.25
N ALA A 141 -22.00 -9.88 18.68
CA ALA A 141 -22.56 -11.22 18.76
C ALA A 141 -23.13 -11.64 17.40
N VAL A 142 -22.85 -12.88 16.99
CA VAL A 142 -23.48 -13.48 15.81
C VAL A 142 -24.90 -13.89 16.17
N THR A 143 -25.88 -13.20 15.60
CA THR A 143 -27.32 -13.43 15.85
C THR A 143 -27.93 -14.46 14.90
N THR A 144 -27.41 -14.56 13.68
CA THR A 144 -27.75 -15.59 12.70
C THR A 144 -26.46 -16.00 11.99
N ALA A 145 -26.07 -17.26 12.13
CA ALA A 145 -24.87 -17.81 11.50
C ALA A 145 -25.20 -18.56 10.20
N ASP A 146 -24.17 -18.74 9.37
CA ASP A 146 -24.15 -19.69 8.25
C ASP A 146 -25.24 -19.45 7.19
N VAL A 147 -25.49 -18.19 6.84
CA VAL A 147 -26.38 -17.85 5.72
C VAL A 147 -25.61 -18.02 4.41
N GLU A 148 -25.89 -19.10 3.68
CA GLU A 148 -25.22 -19.41 2.42
C GLU A 148 -25.57 -18.42 1.30
N ALA A 149 -24.55 -18.01 0.55
CA ALA A 149 -24.62 -17.23 -0.69
C ALA A 149 -23.75 -17.89 -1.76
N SER A 150 -23.95 -17.58 -3.05
CA SER A 150 -23.20 -18.24 -4.13
C SER A 150 -21.69 -18.00 -4.09
N ASN A 151 -21.27 -16.88 -3.51
CA ASN A 151 -19.88 -16.47 -3.42
C ASN A 151 -19.36 -16.39 -1.97
N GLY A 152 -20.05 -17.04 -1.02
CA GLY A 152 -19.58 -17.06 0.37
C GLY A 152 -20.65 -17.35 1.43
N ILE A 153 -20.36 -16.93 2.66
CA ILE A 153 -21.23 -17.08 3.83
C ILE A 153 -21.46 -15.71 4.47
N ILE A 154 -22.67 -15.47 4.95
CA ILE A 154 -23.02 -14.30 5.75
C ILE A 154 -23.30 -14.74 7.20
N HIS A 155 -22.71 -14.01 8.14
CA HIS A 155 -23.04 -14.06 9.56
C HIS A 155 -23.65 -12.73 9.98
N VAL A 156 -24.89 -12.73 10.45
CA VAL A 156 -25.58 -11.51 10.89
C VAL A 156 -25.12 -11.16 12.30
N ILE A 157 -24.68 -9.91 12.49
CA ILE A 157 -24.16 -9.42 13.78
C ILE A 157 -25.00 -8.26 14.34
N ASP A 158 -24.98 -8.12 15.68
CA ASP A 158 -25.76 -7.11 16.40
C ASP A 158 -25.05 -5.77 16.58
N LYS A 159 -23.78 -5.65 16.17
CA LYS A 159 -22.98 -4.43 16.25
C LYS A 159 -22.11 -4.25 15.03
N ILE A 160 -21.79 -3.01 14.70
CA ILE A 160 -20.73 -2.71 13.73
C ILE A 160 -19.38 -3.08 14.33
N LEU A 161 -18.57 -3.82 13.56
CA LEU A 161 -17.17 -4.03 13.83
C LEU A 161 -16.40 -2.76 13.51
N ILE A 162 -15.82 -2.16 14.54
CA ILE A 162 -14.89 -1.06 14.37
C ILE A 162 -13.50 -1.69 14.31
N PRO A 163 -12.73 -1.46 13.23
CA PRO A 163 -11.32 -1.81 13.21
C PRO A 163 -10.67 -1.31 14.51
N PRO A 164 -9.71 -2.04 15.10
CA PRO A 164 -8.93 -1.46 16.20
C PRO A 164 -8.50 -0.07 15.75
N ALA A 165 -8.75 0.94 16.58
CA ALA A 165 -8.36 2.29 16.24
C ALA A 165 -6.91 2.22 15.76
N GLU A 166 -6.67 2.68 14.54
CA GLU A 166 -5.37 3.23 14.24
C GLU A 166 -5.20 4.33 15.28
N GLU A 167 -4.62 4.00 16.44
CA GLU A 167 -3.76 4.93 17.16
C GLU A 167 -3.04 5.64 16.03
N PRO A 168 -3.20 6.98 15.88
CA PRO A 168 -2.76 7.70 14.70
C PRO A 168 -1.41 7.11 14.38
N VAL A 169 -1.29 6.50 13.21
CA VAL A 169 -0.11 5.70 12.88
C VAL A 169 1.09 6.64 13.05
N SER A 170 1.68 6.69 14.25
CA SER A 170 3.03 6.25 14.38
C SER A 170 2.91 4.84 13.85
N GLU A 171 3.09 4.72 12.54
CA GLU A 171 3.86 3.60 12.07
C GLU A 171 4.94 3.46 13.15
N GLU A 172 4.92 2.36 13.90
CA GLU A 172 6.21 1.74 14.08
C GLU A 172 6.63 1.42 12.65
N ILE A 173 7.19 2.46 12.00
CA ILE A 173 8.37 2.38 11.19
C ILE A 173 9.19 1.42 12.04
N THR A 174 9.16 0.13 11.70
CA THR A 174 10.38 -0.62 11.85
C THR A 174 11.41 0.30 11.22
N ASP A 175 12.25 0.88 12.07
CA ASP A 175 13.35 1.78 11.78
C ASP A 175 14.28 1.06 10.81
N ASP A 176 13.81 0.87 9.57
CA ASP A 176 14.53 0.39 8.42
C ASP A 176 15.01 1.59 7.60
N CYS A 177 15.07 2.74 8.26
CA CYS A 177 15.94 3.82 7.87
C CYS A 177 17.36 3.36 8.19
N ASP A 178 18.11 2.92 7.18
CA ASP A 178 19.55 2.71 7.34
C ASP A 178 20.25 4.01 7.76
N VAL A 179 19.70 5.16 7.31
CA VAL A 179 20.14 6.50 7.71
C VAL A 179 18.95 7.43 7.88
N THR A 180 18.91 8.14 9.02
CA THR A 180 17.99 9.27 9.24
C THR A 180 18.72 10.61 9.15
N ILE A 181 18.13 11.56 8.44
CA ILE A 181 18.59 12.93 8.25
C ILE A 181 17.52 13.87 8.81
N GLY A 182 17.89 14.70 9.76
CA GLY A 182 17.03 15.72 10.37
C GLY A 182 17.44 17.13 9.97
N ILE A 183 16.90 18.10 10.71
CA ILE A 183 17.33 19.50 10.66
C ILE A 183 18.34 19.73 11.78
N ASP A 184 19.40 20.47 11.51
CA ASP A 184 20.40 20.80 12.51
C ASP A 184 19.87 21.79 13.57
N ASP A 185 20.61 21.95 14.67
CA ASP A 185 20.23 22.87 15.76
C ASP A 185 20.10 24.35 15.31
N SER A 186 20.61 24.70 14.13
CA SER A 186 20.51 26.07 13.59
C SER A 186 19.19 26.32 12.85
N GLY A 187 18.51 25.25 12.41
CA GLY A 187 17.32 25.36 11.55
C GLY A 187 17.65 25.72 10.10
N TYR A 188 18.92 25.78 9.70
CA TYR A 188 19.33 26.24 8.37
C TYR A 188 20.13 25.22 7.56
N ALA A 189 20.39 24.05 8.14
CA ALA A 189 21.03 22.94 7.45
C ALA A 189 20.35 21.61 7.82
N TYR A 190 20.57 20.60 6.97
CA TYR A 190 20.33 19.23 7.40
C TYR A 190 21.40 18.84 8.44
N ASP A 191 21.04 18.00 9.40
CA ASP A 191 21.98 17.54 10.45
C ASP A 191 23.15 16.70 9.86
N LYS A 192 22.94 16.13 8.68
CA LYS A 192 23.90 15.40 7.85
C LYS A 192 23.82 15.91 6.42
N ASP A 193 24.87 16.58 5.97
CA ASP A 193 24.99 17.15 4.63
C ASP A 193 25.62 16.17 3.60
N SER A 194 26.25 15.09 4.05
CA SER A 194 26.77 14.00 3.21
C SER A 194 26.69 12.66 3.93
N VAL A 195 26.06 11.67 3.30
CA VAL A 195 25.93 10.30 3.86
C VAL A 195 26.34 9.26 2.81
N ASN A 196 26.91 8.15 3.28
CA ASN A 196 27.29 7.01 2.44
C ASN A 196 26.45 5.81 2.85
N ILE A 197 25.77 5.18 1.89
CA ILE A 197 24.89 4.03 2.10
C ILE A 197 25.17 2.93 1.07
N ASN A 198 24.66 1.73 1.30
CA ASN A 198 24.73 0.64 0.34
C ASN A 198 23.53 0.70 -0.63
N VAL A 199 23.67 0.00 -1.75
CA VAL A 199 22.54 -0.21 -2.66
C VAL A 199 21.51 -1.12 -1.97
N GLY A 200 20.26 -0.69 -1.95
CA GLY A 200 19.16 -1.32 -1.23
C GLY A 200 18.79 -0.60 0.06
N ASP A 201 19.63 0.31 0.55
CA ASP A 201 19.42 1.02 1.81
C ASP A 201 18.39 2.16 1.64
N THR A 202 17.67 2.45 2.73
CA THR A 202 16.65 3.50 2.80
C THR A 202 17.15 4.70 3.60
N VAL A 203 17.01 5.89 3.03
CA VAL A 203 17.26 7.16 3.74
C VAL A 203 15.94 7.79 4.11
N CYS A 204 15.83 8.23 5.36
CA CYS A 204 14.68 8.93 5.88
C CYS A 204 15.05 10.36 6.26
N TRP A 205 14.28 11.32 5.77
CA TRP A 205 14.31 12.71 6.18
C TRP A 205 13.18 12.95 7.17
N LYS A 206 13.55 13.10 8.45
CA LYS A 206 12.60 13.16 9.56
C LYS A 206 12.87 14.33 10.48
N TRP A 207 11.84 15.14 10.73
CA TRP A 207 11.81 16.14 11.79
C TRP A 207 10.38 16.39 12.22
N THR A 208 10.24 16.81 13.48
CA THR A 208 8.96 17.23 14.07
C THR A 208 9.16 18.60 14.70
N GLU A 209 8.15 19.45 14.61
CA GLU A 209 8.14 20.77 15.23
C GLU A 209 9.38 21.64 14.92
N SER A 210 9.85 21.65 13.67
CA SER A 210 10.95 22.54 13.28
C SER A 210 10.53 24.02 13.36
N ASP A 211 11.46 24.90 13.76
CA ASP A 211 11.19 26.34 13.92
C ASP A 211 10.71 27.04 12.64
N MET A 212 10.94 26.41 11.49
CA MET A 212 10.48 26.85 10.18
C MET A 212 10.24 25.66 9.24
N PRO A 213 9.47 25.83 8.15
CA PRO A 213 9.17 24.72 7.24
C PRO A 213 10.37 24.30 6.38
N HIS A 214 10.54 22.99 6.23
CA HIS A 214 11.59 22.37 5.40
C HIS A 214 11.02 21.31 4.45
N ASN A 215 11.77 20.95 3.42
CA ASN A 215 11.46 19.82 2.53
C ASN A 215 12.73 19.21 1.95
N VAL A 216 12.55 18.17 1.14
CA VAL A 216 13.59 17.48 0.37
C VAL A 216 13.18 17.51 -1.09
N ALA A 217 13.98 18.14 -1.92
CA ALA A 217 13.79 18.20 -3.36
C ALA A 217 15.07 17.76 -4.05
N GLU A 218 14.99 16.73 -4.90
CA GLU A 218 16.12 16.32 -5.73
C GLU A 218 16.59 17.46 -6.63
N ILE A 219 17.90 17.59 -6.77
CA ILE A 219 18.55 18.56 -7.65
C ILE A 219 19.56 17.86 -8.55
N ALA A 220 19.85 18.42 -9.72
CA ALA A 220 20.71 17.76 -10.72
C ALA A 220 22.17 17.58 -10.26
N GLU A 221 22.66 18.52 -9.45
CA GLU A 221 24.02 18.57 -8.90
C GLU A 221 24.03 19.49 -7.67
N ILE A 222 25.01 19.35 -6.77
CA ILE A 222 25.09 20.14 -5.52
C ILE A 222 25.08 21.66 -5.74
N GLY A 223 25.51 22.12 -6.92
CA GLY A 223 25.48 23.54 -7.30
C GLY A 223 24.10 24.07 -7.72
N SER A 224 23.15 23.19 -8.02
CA SER A 224 21.83 23.55 -8.56
C SER A 224 20.97 24.28 -7.52
N ASN A 225 20.25 25.30 -7.96
CA ASN A 225 19.31 26.07 -7.11
C ASN A 225 17.85 25.87 -7.51
N GLU A 226 17.58 24.82 -8.30
CA GLU A 226 16.26 24.47 -8.80
C GLU A 226 16.05 22.98 -8.63
N ARG A 227 14.83 22.61 -8.25
CA ARG A 227 14.39 21.21 -8.18
C ARG A 227 14.45 20.55 -9.56
N LEU A 228 14.92 19.31 -9.60
CA LEU A 228 14.89 18.48 -10.79
C LEU A 228 13.44 18.13 -11.16
N ALA A 229 13.03 18.43 -12.38
CA ALA A 229 11.70 18.11 -12.87
C ALA A 229 11.49 16.59 -12.94
N GLY A 230 10.48 16.08 -12.22
CA GLY A 230 10.21 14.65 -12.10
C GLY A 230 11.16 13.89 -11.18
N GLY A 231 12.02 14.60 -10.45
CA GLY A 231 12.89 14.02 -9.43
C GLY A 231 12.14 13.72 -8.12
N VAL A 232 12.84 13.06 -7.21
CA VAL A 232 12.38 12.72 -5.87
C VAL A 232 12.02 14.00 -5.10
N TYR A 233 10.86 14.00 -4.45
CA TYR A 233 10.31 15.20 -3.81
C TYR A 233 9.44 14.82 -2.62
N SER A 234 9.72 15.42 -1.46
CA SER A 234 8.97 15.16 -0.22
C SER A 234 7.66 15.92 -0.13
N GLY A 235 7.32 16.77 -1.10
CA GLY A 235 6.17 17.67 -1.01
C GLY A 235 6.54 19.09 -0.60
N ALA A 236 5.50 19.89 -0.33
CA ALA A 236 5.67 21.27 0.14
C ALA A 236 6.48 21.31 1.45
N ALA A 237 7.08 22.45 1.74
CA ALA A 237 7.85 22.62 2.97
C ALA A 237 6.91 22.70 4.18
N GLU A 238 7.17 21.84 5.17
CA GLU A 238 6.36 21.69 6.38
C GLU A 238 7.25 21.66 7.64
N GLU A 239 6.69 22.03 8.79
CA GLU A 239 7.37 22.00 10.10
C GLU A 239 7.50 20.57 10.66
N THR A 240 6.83 19.61 10.04
CA THR A 240 6.92 18.19 10.35
C THR A 240 6.96 17.42 9.04
N VAL A 241 8.01 16.62 8.85
CA VAL A 241 8.19 15.77 7.66
C VAL A 241 8.65 14.40 8.11
N ASP A 242 8.04 13.38 7.53
CA ASP A 242 8.50 12.00 7.53
C ASP A 242 8.53 11.52 6.08
N PHE A 243 9.69 11.62 5.44
CA PHE A 243 9.87 11.28 4.03
C PHE A 243 10.99 10.25 3.89
N SER A 244 10.74 9.15 3.20
CA SER A 244 11.74 8.09 2.98
C SER A 244 11.95 7.79 1.50
N TYR A 245 13.14 7.32 1.16
CA TYR A 245 13.48 6.87 -0.18
C TYR A 245 14.53 5.76 -0.15
N THR A 246 14.21 4.64 -0.79
CA THR A 246 15.10 3.47 -0.93
C THR A 246 15.90 3.54 -2.22
N PHE A 247 17.23 3.47 -2.12
CA PHE A 247 18.12 3.60 -3.26
C PHE A 247 18.52 2.24 -3.83
N THR A 248 17.97 1.89 -5.00
CA THR A 248 18.16 0.57 -5.61
C THR A 248 19.30 0.50 -6.63
N GLU A 249 19.99 1.61 -6.87
CA GLU A 249 21.10 1.71 -7.84
C GLU A 249 22.30 2.48 -7.26
N ASN A 250 23.51 2.20 -7.76
CA ASN A 250 24.67 3.02 -7.43
C ASN A 250 24.45 4.42 -8.00
N THR A 251 24.49 5.44 -7.17
CA THR A 251 24.31 6.82 -7.63
C THR A 251 24.83 7.79 -6.59
N THR A 252 24.97 9.06 -6.98
CA THR A 252 25.04 10.15 -6.02
C THR A 252 23.76 10.96 -6.18
N PHE A 253 22.93 10.97 -5.14
CA PHE A 253 21.69 11.71 -5.08
C PHE A 253 21.93 13.04 -4.38
N TYR A 254 21.63 14.14 -5.08
CA TYR A 254 21.73 15.49 -4.52
C TYR A 254 20.35 16.02 -4.22
N TYR A 255 20.19 16.69 -3.09
CA TYR A 255 18.92 17.26 -2.69
C TYR A 255 19.11 18.60 -1.99
N ALA A 256 18.02 19.36 -1.92
CA ALA A 256 17.98 20.65 -1.25
C ALA A 256 16.63 20.92 -0.61
N CYS A 257 16.63 21.85 0.34
CA CYS A 257 15.42 22.42 0.89
C CYS A 257 15.03 23.64 0.07
N GLU A 258 13.89 23.63 -0.62
CA GLU A 258 13.50 24.68 -1.56
C GLU A 258 13.41 26.08 -0.94
N PRO A 259 12.78 26.26 0.25
CA PRO A 259 12.79 27.57 0.93
C PRO A 259 14.20 28.11 1.21
N HIS A 260 15.18 27.22 1.41
CA HIS A 260 16.54 27.54 1.87
C HIS A 260 17.62 27.23 0.84
N ILE A 261 17.24 26.91 -0.40
CA ILE A 261 18.17 26.43 -1.42
C ILE A 261 19.21 27.50 -1.79
N THR A 262 18.79 28.76 -1.79
CA THR A 262 19.66 29.93 -2.04
C THR A 262 20.59 30.24 -0.87
N MET A 263 20.26 29.75 0.33
CA MET A 263 21.09 29.84 1.53
C MET A 263 22.08 28.67 1.63
N GLY A 264 21.97 27.69 0.75
CA GLY A 264 22.89 26.55 0.68
C GLY A 264 22.45 25.33 1.49
N MET A 265 21.20 25.26 1.93
CA MET A 265 20.66 24.08 2.60
C MET A 265 20.48 22.93 1.60
N LYS A 266 21.54 22.13 1.47
CA LYS A 266 21.68 21.05 0.49
C LYS A 266 22.36 19.85 1.14
N GLY A 267 22.14 18.67 0.58
CA GLY A 267 22.86 17.48 0.99
C GLY A 267 23.10 16.52 -0.16
N GLU A 268 23.90 15.50 0.10
CA GLU A 268 24.18 14.41 -0.82
C GLU A 268 24.06 13.04 -0.14
N VAL A 269 23.56 12.05 -0.89
CA VAL A 269 23.56 10.64 -0.54
C VAL A 269 24.39 9.90 -1.57
N ILE A 270 25.50 9.29 -1.14
CA ILE A 270 26.39 8.48 -1.97
C ILE A 270 26.00 7.02 -1.79
N VAL A 271 25.46 6.40 -2.84
CA VAL A 271 24.95 5.03 -2.82
C VAL A 271 25.97 4.10 -3.48
N GLY A 272 26.45 3.12 -2.71
CA GLY A 272 27.46 2.15 -3.16
C GLY A 272 28.74 2.85 -3.64
N THR A 273 29.03 2.80 -4.95
CA THR A 273 30.22 3.46 -5.52
C THR A 273 30.03 4.96 -5.78
N GLY A 274 28.82 5.49 -5.65
CA GLY A 274 28.49 6.87 -6.02
C GLY A 274 28.38 7.11 -7.53
N ILE A 275 28.61 6.08 -8.36
CA ILE A 275 28.64 6.18 -9.82
C ILE A 275 27.50 5.35 -10.41
N ASP A 276 26.55 6.04 -11.03
CA ASP A 276 25.53 5.42 -11.87
C ASP A 276 26.18 4.85 -13.15
N ALA A 277 26.17 3.52 -13.26
CA ALA A 277 26.74 2.80 -14.39
C ALA A 277 26.00 3.08 -15.72
N ASN A 278 24.70 3.40 -15.65
CA ASN A 278 23.87 3.76 -16.81
C ASN A 278 24.10 5.21 -17.24
N LYS A 279 24.45 6.12 -16.31
CA LYS A 279 24.81 7.52 -16.59
C LYS A 279 26.29 7.68 -16.99
N ALA A 280 27.16 6.77 -16.59
CA ALA A 280 28.58 6.77 -16.94
C ALA A 280 28.86 6.41 -18.43
N GLU A 281 27.99 5.66 -19.09
CA GLU A 281 28.13 5.39 -20.54
C GLU A 281 27.72 6.59 -21.41
N SER A 282 26.79 7.42 -20.95
CA SER A 282 26.32 8.62 -21.67
C SER A 282 27.40 9.71 -21.80
N ASN A 283 28.46 9.70 -20.97
CA ASN A 283 29.46 10.76 -20.96
C ASN A 283 30.79 10.35 -21.60
N ARG A 284 30.83 9.24 -22.35
CA ARG A 284 32.02 8.76 -23.07
C ARG A 284 31.99 9.09 -24.56
N GLY A 285 31.41 10.24 -24.91
CA GLY A 285 31.09 10.61 -26.28
C GLY A 285 31.32 12.06 -26.66
N GLU A 286 32.28 12.78 -26.08
CA GLU A 286 32.81 14.01 -26.68
C GLU A 286 34.20 14.34 -26.15
N SER A 287 35.23 13.68 -26.71
CA SER A 287 36.59 14.20 -26.62
C SER A 287 36.73 15.36 -27.59
N GLU A 288 36.44 16.57 -27.13
CA GLU A 288 36.91 17.77 -27.83
C GLU A 288 38.44 17.75 -27.85
N SER A 289 38.94 17.72 -29.09
CA SER A 289 40.37 17.78 -29.39
C SER A 289 40.88 19.19 -29.06
N THR A 290 41.48 19.37 -27.89
CA THR A 290 42.33 20.54 -27.63
C THR A 290 43.80 20.11 -27.58
N PRO A 291 44.66 20.56 -28.51
CA PRO A 291 46.06 20.14 -28.55
C PRO A 291 46.90 20.79 -27.43
N GLY A 292 47.46 19.94 -26.58
CA GLY A 292 48.86 20.00 -26.11
C GLY A 292 49.30 21.14 -25.19
N PHE A 293 49.45 20.83 -23.89
CA PHE A 293 50.62 21.23 -23.11
C PHE A 293 50.98 20.10 -22.12
N ILE A 294 52.11 19.44 -22.34
CA ILE A 294 52.63 18.39 -21.47
C ILE A 294 53.30 19.05 -20.25
N ALA A 295 52.75 18.83 -19.06
CA ALA A 295 53.48 18.98 -17.80
C ALA A 295 54.13 17.62 -17.46
N THR A 296 55.45 17.54 -17.60
CA THR A 296 56.23 16.36 -17.18
C THR A 296 56.49 16.44 -15.68
N ALA A 297 55.95 15.48 -14.92
CA ALA A 297 56.34 15.24 -13.53
C ALA A 297 57.27 14.03 -13.46
N SER A 298 58.47 14.31 -12.98
CA SER A 298 59.63 13.46 -12.80
C SER A 298 59.38 12.26 -11.88
N ILE A 299 59.85 11.07 -12.26
CA ILE A 299 60.17 9.99 -11.31
C ILE A 299 61.66 9.70 -11.41
N ALA A 300 62.37 10.07 -10.34
CA ALA A 300 63.78 9.78 -10.13
C ALA A 300 63.95 8.31 -9.74
N ALA A 301 64.64 7.54 -10.56
CA ALA A 301 65.14 6.22 -10.20
C ALA A 301 66.64 6.32 -9.86
N LEU A 302 66.95 6.07 -8.59
CA LEU A 302 68.31 5.91 -8.06
C LEU A 302 69.00 4.71 -8.72
N ILE A 303 70.10 4.97 -9.44
CA ILE A 303 71.11 3.96 -9.74
C ILE A 303 72.46 4.52 -9.26
N GLY A 304 73.01 3.87 -8.24
CA GLY A 304 74.38 4.11 -7.81
C GLY A 304 75.39 3.39 -8.69
N ALA A 305 76.51 4.05 -8.96
CA ALA A 305 77.84 3.42 -9.02
C ALA A 305 78.92 4.51 -9.11
N ALA A 306 79.65 4.62 -8.01
CA ALA A 306 81.09 4.82 -7.87
C ALA A 306 81.93 5.50 -8.99
N ALA A 307 82.84 6.33 -8.47
CA ALA A 307 84.27 6.42 -8.81
C ALA A 307 84.76 7.60 -9.67
N PHE A 308 85.41 8.51 -8.93
CA PHE A 308 86.78 8.98 -9.15
C PHE A 308 87.11 9.85 -10.37
N ILE A 309 87.29 11.15 -10.08
CA ILE A 309 88.49 11.96 -10.33
C ILE A 309 89.14 11.79 -11.72
N SER A 310 89.04 12.83 -12.55
CA SER A 310 90.23 13.54 -13.01
C SER A 310 89.93 14.97 -13.44
N LYS A 311 90.81 15.84 -12.96
CA LYS A 311 90.97 17.27 -13.23
C LYS A 311 91.62 17.49 -14.60
N ARG A 312 91.64 18.77 -15.02
CA ARG A 312 92.54 19.43 -16.00
C ARG A 312 92.02 19.49 -17.44
N ASP A 313 92.14 20.58 -18.17
CA ASP A 313 92.64 21.96 -17.95
C ASP A 313 91.82 22.87 -18.88
#